data_AF-A0A940F5V5-F1
#
_entry.id   AF-A0A940F5V5-F1
#
_cell.length_a   1.000
_cell.length_b   1.000
_cell.length_c   1.000
_cell.angle_alpha   90.00
_cell.angle_beta   90.00
_cell.angle_gamma   90.00
#
_symmetry.space_group_name_H-M   'P 1'
#
loop_
_entity.id
_entity.type
_entity.pdbx_description
1 polymer ?
#
loop_
_entity_poly.entity_id
_entity_poly.type
_entity_poly.pdbx_seq_one_letter_code
_entity_poly.pdbx_strand_id
1 'polypeptide(L)'
;MHKFVTAVALVSLSLVGCAKVDETINRFQRDWDASPKTVTLYSIQGEIVKTYDIGRSKVTRAEVGGDYIYFYANGKYVQTNLPYVVESK
;
A
#
# COMPACT_ATOMS: atom_id res chain seq x y z
N MET A 1 -33.81 14.01 -41.67
CA MET A 1 -33.05 12.78 -41.35
C MET A 1 -32.01 13.11 -40.27
N HIS A 2 -32.40 13.18 -38.98
CA HIS A 2 -31.51 13.59 -37.88
C HIS A 2 -31.82 12.85 -36.58
N LYS A 3 -31.76 11.50 -36.58
CA LYS A 3 -32.07 10.72 -35.37
C LYS A 3 -31.08 9.59 -35.03
N PHE A 4 -29.96 9.46 -35.74
CA PHE A 4 -29.05 8.32 -35.58
C PHE A 4 -27.69 8.64 -34.93
N VAL A 5 -27.36 9.90 -34.64
CA VAL A 5 -26.01 10.28 -34.19
C VAL A 5 -25.83 10.20 -32.66
N THR A 6 -26.91 10.15 -31.89
CA THR A 6 -26.82 10.31 -30.42
C THR A 6 -26.61 9.01 -29.64
N ALA A 7 -26.65 7.84 -30.28
CA ALA A 7 -26.60 6.54 -29.57
C ALA A 7 -25.18 5.95 -29.41
N VAL A 8 -24.19 6.43 -30.16
CA VAL A 8 -22.83 5.85 -30.15
C VAL A 8 -21.94 6.47 -29.06
N ALA A 9 -22.28 7.66 -28.55
CA ALA A 9 -21.48 8.36 -27.54
C ALA A 9 -21.66 7.83 -26.10
N LEU A 10 -22.72 7.06 -25.82
CA LEU A 10 -23.01 6.53 -24.48
C LEU A 10 -22.34 5.17 -24.19
N VAL A 11 -21.90 4.45 -25.23
CA VAL A 11 -21.28 3.12 -25.09
C VAL A 11 -19.77 3.21 -24.85
N SER A 12 -19.13 4.34 -25.17
CA SER A 12 -17.69 4.55 -24.93
C SER A 12 -17.34 4.93 -23.48
N LEU A 13 -18.31 5.39 -22.68
CA LEU A 13 -18.10 5.76 -21.27
C LEU A 13 -18.12 4.56 -20.30
N SER A 14 -18.67 3.41 -20.71
CA SER A 14 -18.70 2.20 -19.87
C SER A 14 -17.39 1.41 -19.88
N LEU A 15 -16.56 1.53 -20.93
CA LEU A 15 -15.29 0.80 -21.05
C LEU A 15 -14.11 1.47 -20.31
N VAL A 16 -14.16 2.79 -20.09
CA VAL A 16 -13.11 3.51 -19.33
C VAL A 16 -13.28 3.32 -17.82
N GLY A 17 -14.49 2.97 -17.37
CA GLY A 17 -14.80 2.72 -15.96
C GLY A 17 -14.22 1.40 -15.43
N CYS A 18 -14.22 0.34 -16.23
CA CYS A 18 -13.75 -0.98 -15.78
C CYS A 18 -12.24 -1.01 -15.50
N ALA A 19 -11.41 -0.39 -16.34
CA ALA A 19 -9.96 -0.42 -16.17
C ALA A 19 -9.48 0.21 -14.84
N LYS A 20 -10.11 1.32 -14.41
CA LYS A 20 -9.80 1.97 -13.13
C LYS A 20 -10.30 1.19 -11.92
N VAL A 21 -11.43 0.50 -12.06
CA VAL A 21 -11.98 -0.37 -11.01
C VAL A 21 -11.09 -1.59 -10.84
N ASP A 22 -10.63 -2.21 -11.93
CA ASP A 22 -9.70 -3.34 -11.88
C ASP A 22 -8.36 -2.97 -11.23
N GLU A 23 -7.82 -1.79 -11.53
CA GLU A 23 -6.58 -1.32 -10.90
C GLU A 23 -6.78 -1.07 -9.39
N THR A 24 -7.95 -0.57 -9.01
CA THR A 24 -8.34 -0.37 -7.60
C THR A 24 -8.49 -1.71 -6.87
N ILE A 25 -9.22 -2.66 -7.45
CA ILE A 25 -9.42 -4.01 -6.89
C ILE A 25 -8.09 -4.75 -6.77
N ASN A 26 -7.23 -4.70 -7.79
CA ASN A 26 -5.91 -5.33 -7.77
C ASN A 26 -4.96 -4.67 -6.76
N ARG A 27 -5.11 -3.38 -6.48
CA ARG A 27 -4.36 -2.69 -5.40
C ARG A 27 -4.88 -3.14 -4.03
N PHE A 28 -6.19 -3.22 -3.84
CA PHE A 28 -6.80 -3.74 -2.61
C PHE A 28 -6.44 -5.20 -2.34
N GLN A 29 -6.46 -6.06 -3.36
CA GLN A 29 -6.06 -7.47 -3.25
C GLN A 29 -4.58 -7.61 -2.92
N ARG A 30 -3.69 -6.84 -3.56
CA ARG A 30 -2.26 -6.81 -3.20
C ARG A 30 -1.99 -6.31 -1.79
N ASP A 31 -2.80 -5.36 -1.30
CA ASP A 31 -2.72 -4.89 0.08
C ASP A 31 -3.29 -5.94 1.08
N TRP A 32 -4.19 -6.83 0.66
CA TRP A 32 -4.77 -7.90 1.49
C TRP A 32 -3.94 -9.20 1.52
N ASP A 33 -3.16 -9.48 0.47
CA ASP A 33 -2.27 -10.64 0.35
C ASP A 33 -0.93 -10.48 1.11
N ALA A 34 -0.80 -9.44 1.93
CA ALA A 34 0.37 -9.27 2.78
C ALA A 34 0.40 -10.37 3.85
N SER A 35 1.24 -11.40 3.66
CA SER A 35 1.59 -12.36 4.72
C SER A 35 1.92 -11.62 6.01
N PRO A 36 1.58 -12.16 7.19
CA PRO A 36 1.85 -11.50 8.47
C PRO A 36 3.31 -11.06 8.56
N LYS A 37 3.57 -9.83 8.98
CA LYS A 37 4.93 -9.27 9.02
C LYS A 37 5.32 -8.85 10.42
N THR A 38 6.63 -8.88 10.64
CA THR A 38 7.29 -8.32 11.82
C THR A 38 8.20 -7.19 11.37
N VAL A 39 8.19 -6.07 12.09
CA VAL A 39 9.13 -4.96 11.89
C VAL A 39 10.02 -4.85 13.13
N THR A 40 11.32 -5.07 12.98
CA THR A 40 12.31 -4.88 14.05
C THR A 40 13.11 -3.62 13.79
N LEU A 41 13.11 -2.70 14.74
CA LEU A 41 13.89 -1.47 14.73
C LEU A 41 15.17 -1.64 15.52
N TYR A 42 16.26 -1.11 14.99
CA TYR A 42 17.58 -1.12 15.59
C TYR A 42 18.05 0.31 15.85
N SER A 43 18.91 0.47 16.85
CA SER A 43 19.68 1.68 17.07
C SER A 43 20.79 1.79 16.02
N ILE A 44 21.43 2.95 15.93
CA ILE A 44 22.58 3.16 15.04
C ILE A 44 23.76 2.24 15.44
N GLN A 45 23.81 1.80 16.70
CA GLN A 45 24.81 0.88 17.22
C GLN A 45 24.49 -0.60 16.94
N GLY A 46 23.34 -0.90 16.33
CA GLY A 46 22.91 -2.27 16.00
C GLY A 46 22.10 -2.98 17.09
N GLU A 47 21.83 -2.33 18.22
CA GLU A 47 20.99 -2.89 19.29
C GLU A 47 19.51 -2.83 18.92
N ILE A 48 18.73 -3.86 19.29
CA ILE A 48 17.27 -3.86 19.07
C ILE A 48 16.63 -2.80 19.97
N VAL A 49 15.94 -1.85 19.35
CA VAL A 49 15.14 -0.83 20.05
C VAL A 49 13.74 -1.36 20.31
N LYS A 50 13.11 -1.93 19.28
CA LYS A 50 11.73 -2.42 19.38
C LYS A 50 11.35 -3.33 18.23
N THR A 51 10.54 -4.34 18.53
CA THR A 51 9.90 -5.19 17.53
C THR A 51 8.39 -4.98 17.55
N TYR A 52 7.79 -4.90 16.36
CA TYR A 52 6.36 -4.79 16.14
C TYR A 52 5.86 -5.99 15.34
N ASP A 53 4.85 -6.68 15.85
CA ASP A 53 4.03 -7.56 15.03
C ASP A 53 2.92 -6.70 14.39
N ILE A 54 2.97 -6.55 13.07
CA ILE A 54 2.04 -5.70 12.33
C ILE A 54 0.98 -6.53 11.60
N GLY A 55 1.01 -7.86 11.75
CA GLY A 55 0.12 -8.78 11.04
C GLY A 55 0.16 -8.53 9.53
N ARG A 56 -1.01 -8.54 8.89
CA ARG A 56 -1.13 -8.31 7.43
C ARG A 56 -1.10 -6.83 7.03
N SER A 57 -0.61 -5.96 7.91
CA SER A 57 -0.57 -4.53 7.63
C SER A 57 0.53 -4.19 6.62
N LYS A 58 0.26 -3.15 5.83
CA LYS A 58 1.23 -2.61 4.88
C LYS A 58 2.39 -1.91 5.59
N VAL A 59 3.59 -2.14 5.08
CA VAL A 59 4.78 -1.31 5.37
C VAL A 59 5.08 -0.48 4.14
N THR A 60 5.25 0.82 4.31
CA THR A 60 5.66 1.72 3.25
C THR A 60 7.08 2.16 3.52
N ARG A 61 7.96 2.00 2.51
CA ARG A 61 9.29 2.58 2.48
C ARG A 61 9.26 3.78 1.53
N ALA A 62 9.77 4.91 2.00
CA ALA A 62 9.96 6.08 1.16
C ALA A 62 11.46 6.40 1.12
N GLU A 63 11.98 6.60 -0.09
CA GLU A 63 13.36 7.06 -0.31
C GLU A 63 13.38 8.56 -0.69
N VAL A 64 12.24 9.10 -1.14
CA VAL A 64 12.10 10.50 -1.53
C VAL A 64 11.90 11.36 -0.28
N GLY A 65 12.91 12.18 0.03
CA GLY A 65 12.94 13.02 1.24
C GLY A 65 13.69 12.41 2.43
N GLY A 66 14.35 11.26 2.24
CA GLY A 66 15.08 10.51 3.27
C GLY A 66 14.54 9.07 3.40
N ASP A 67 15.41 8.11 3.74
CA ASP A 67 14.99 6.71 3.94
C ASP A 67 14.24 6.60 5.27
N TYR A 68 12.91 6.50 5.19
CA TYR A 68 12.05 6.27 6.35
C TYR A 68 11.04 5.16 6.07
N ILE A 69 10.60 4.53 7.14
CA ILE A 69 9.50 3.58 7.13
C ILE A 69 8.26 4.14 7.80
N TYR A 70 7.13 3.66 7.31
CA TYR A 70 5.80 4.00 7.82
C TYR A 70 4.94 2.74 7.87
N PHE A 71 4.37 2.46 9.03
CA PHE A 71 3.50 1.30 9.22
C PHE A 71 2.50 1.52 10.37
N TYR A 72 1.41 0.78 10.37
CA TYR A 72 0.43 0.78 11.45
C TYR A 72 0.69 -0.37 12.42
N ALA A 73 0.81 -0.06 13.71
CA ALA A 73 1.00 -1.06 14.76
C ALA A 73 0.33 -0.60 16.06
N ASN A 74 -0.31 -1.52 16.78
CA ASN A 74 -0.90 -1.26 18.10
C ASN A 74 -1.81 -0.02 18.16
N GLY A 75 -2.67 0.15 17.15
CA GLY A 75 -3.64 1.26 17.15
C GLY A 75 -3.10 2.60 16.67
N LYS A 76 -1.86 2.69 16.22
CA LYS A 76 -1.24 3.96 15.77
C LYS A 76 -0.30 3.77 14.60
N TYR A 77 -0.07 4.86 13.87
CA TYR A 77 0.97 4.92 12.86
C TYR A 77 2.33 5.19 13.49
N VAL A 78 3.32 4.42 13.05
CA VAL A 78 4.72 4.56 13.42
C VAL A 78 5.48 5.00 12.19
N GLN A 79 6.21 6.11 12.33
CA GLN A 79 7.13 6.61 11.32
C GLN A 79 8.51 6.78 11.95
N THR A 80 9.54 6.28 11.28
CA THR A 80 10.92 6.40 11.77
C THR A 80 11.92 6.25 10.64
N ASN A 81 13.10 6.83 10.82
CA ASN A 81 14.29 6.68 10.00
C ASN A 81 15.36 5.79 10.67
N LEU A 82 15.02 5.10 11.76
CA LEU A 82 15.92 4.13 12.38
C LEU A 82 16.18 2.93 11.45
N PRO A 83 17.37 2.31 11.51
CA PRO A 83 17.62 1.05 10.84
C PRO A 83 16.58 -0.01 11.21
N TYR A 84 16.16 -0.81 10.23
CA TYR A 84 15.05 -1.73 10.41
C TYR A 84 15.20 -2.99 9.56
N VAL A 85 14.52 -4.05 9.99
CA VAL A 85 14.31 -5.27 9.21
C VAL A 85 12.80 -5.56 9.17
N VAL A 86 12.29 -5.91 7.99
CA VAL A 86 10.91 -6.36 7.79
C VAL A 86 10.93 -7.82 7.34
N GLU A 87 10.35 -8.70 8.14
CA GLU A 87 10.27 -10.13 7.84
C GLU A 87 8.80 -10.52 7.61
N SER A 88 8.56 -11.38 6.63
CA SER A 88 7.25 -12.02 6.47
C SER A 88 7.30 -13.37 7.17
N LYS A 89 6.27 -13.68 7.96
CA LYS A 89 6.05 -14.99 8.58
C LYS A 89 5.47 -15.98 7.57
#